data_AF-A0AAN9UWK4-F1
#
_entry.id   AF-A0AAN9UWK4-F1
#
_cell.length_a   1.000
_cell.length_b   1.000
_cell.length_c   1.000
_cell.angle_alpha   90.00
_cell.angle_beta   90.00
_cell.angle_gamma   90.00
#
_symmetry.space_group_name_H-M   'P 1'
#
loop_
_entity.id
_entity.type
_entity.pdbx_description
1 polymer ?
#
loop_
_entity_poly.entity_id
_entity_poly.type
_entity_poly.pdbx_seq_one_letter_code
_entity_poly.pdbx_strand_id
1 'polypeptide(L)'
;MQVAALTTLCNNKFLHFNSTCAFQVHVGRGTQGFQLPTLQKLTSLLFVGGEKLLDEVHPRHRLGAPFCHPITTKTFLGNFVLAGREPTATLDEEWFNRCVAPSQTLRVEAQLRRIWQAKTVDEFCRMLDPREGNVAYSFAGLSPRERENATDIPNSSGVGEEPKVAKPTIEFRQGDGNVVLDEKYPVAWIKTATSLVAWAIDVDEASFEEVIQETARNVPPSGAQEKLSTFLKHVGVSDEAVVPMVNRAASLNGA
;
A
#
# COMPACT_ATOMS: atom_id res chain seq x y z
N MET A 1 -18.15 -4.40 -16.24
CA MET A 1 -18.56 -3.05 -15.79
C MET A 1 -17.40 -2.05 -15.75
N GLN A 2 -16.24 -2.39 -15.16
CA GLN A 2 -15.08 -1.49 -15.04
C GLN A 2 -14.50 -0.97 -16.38
N VAL A 3 -14.45 -1.80 -17.42
CA VAL A 3 -13.88 -1.42 -18.73
C VAL A 3 -14.71 -0.31 -19.42
N ALA A 4 -16.04 -0.39 -19.37
CA ALA A 4 -16.91 0.59 -20.05
C ALA A 4 -16.83 2.00 -19.45
N ALA A 5 -16.66 2.10 -18.12
CA ALA A 5 -16.47 3.38 -17.44
C ALA A 5 -15.12 4.03 -17.83
N LEU A 6 -14.03 3.25 -17.84
CA LEU A 6 -12.71 3.72 -18.27
C LEU A 6 -12.73 4.17 -19.74
N THR A 7 -13.30 3.36 -20.63
CA THR A 7 -13.46 3.73 -22.05
C THR A 7 -14.28 5.02 -22.22
N THR A 8 -15.30 5.24 -21.39
CA THR A 8 -16.11 6.48 -21.44
C THR A 8 -15.29 7.69 -20.98
N LEU A 9 -14.48 7.54 -19.92
CA LEU A 9 -13.60 8.61 -19.43
C LEU A 9 -12.53 8.97 -20.46
N CYS A 10 -11.90 7.97 -21.09
CA CYS A 10 -10.85 8.19 -22.08
C CYS A 10 -11.34 8.91 -23.33
N ASN A 11 -12.60 8.72 -23.71
CA ASN A 11 -13.19 9.33 -24.91
C ASN A 11 -13.91 10.67 -24.65
N ASN A 12 -13.90 11.16 -23.41
CA ASN A 12 -14.61 12.39 -23.07
C ASN A 12 -13.72 13.62 -23.27
N LYS A 13 -13.96 14.36 -24.36
CA LYS A 13 -13.25 15.61 -24.71
C LYS A 13 -13.36 16.75 -23.69
N PHE A 14 -14.25 16.63 -22.71
CA PHE A 14 -14.43 17.61 -21.63
C PHE A 14 -13.64 17.25 -20.37
N LEU A 15 -12.97 16.08 -20.34
CA LEU A 15 -12.11 15.69 -19.24
C LEU A 15 -10.66 16.07 -19.57
N HIS A 16 -10.04 16.81 -18.66
CA HIS A 16 -8.64 17.16 -18.73
C HIS A 16 -7.91 16.52 -17.55
N PHE A 17 -6.98 15.62 -17.85
CA PHE A 17 -6.11 15.00 -16.85
C PHE A 17 -4.79 15.79 -16.78
N ASN A 18 -4.39 16.17 -15.57
CA ASN A 18 -3.14 16.87 -15.32
C ASN A 18 -2.34 16.14 -14.22
N SER A 19 -1.19 16.70 -13.84
CA SER A 19 -0.27 16.08 -12.87
C SER A 19 -0.82 16.00 -11.44
N THR A 20 -1.93 16.68 -11.12
CA THR A 20 -2.58 16.58 -9.79
C THR A 20 -3.65 15.50 -9.74
N CYS A 21 -4.13 15.01 -10.89
CA CYS A 21 -5.06 13.89 -10.95
C CYS A 21 -4.43 12.64 -10.32
N ALA A 22 -5.24 11.89 -9.57
CA ALA A 22 -4.83 10.68 -8.86
C ALA A 22 -5.81 9.54 -9.13
N PHE A 23 -5.30 8.32 -9.21
CA PHE A 23 -6.10 7.11 -9.17
C PHE A 23 -5.82 6.37 -7.85
N GLN A 24 -6.83 6.27 -6.99
CA GLN A 24 -6.71 5.67 -5.67
C GLN A 24 -7.50 4.36 -5.61
N VAL A 25 -6.91 3.33 -4.99
CA VAL A 25 -7.58 2.04 -4.77
C VAL A 25 -7.79 1.86 -3.28
N HIS A 26 -9.04 1.66 -2.87
CA HIS A 26 -9.42 1.38 -1.50
C HIS A 26 -9.74 -0.11 -1.38
N VAL A 27 -8.96 -0.84 -0.59
CA VAL A 27 -9.12 -2.29 -0.40
C VAL A 27 -9.69 -2.54 1.00
N GLY A 28 -10.84 -3.20 1.06
CA GLY A 28 -11.53 -3.52 2.32
C GLY A 28 -12.39 -4.77 2.24
N ARG A 29 -12.79 -5.30 3.40
CA ARG A 29 -13.60 -6.52 3.55
C ARG A 29 -15.02 -6.20 4.04
N GLY A 30 -15.65 -5.22 3.41
CA GLY A 30 -16.92 -4.67 3.88
C GLY A 30 -16.74 -4.00 5.25
N THR A 31 -17.43 -4.49 6.27
CA THR A 31 -17.38 -3.95 7.66
C THR A 31 -16.39 -4.68 8.57
N GLN A 32 -15.76 -5.77 8.11
CA GLN A 32 -14.95 -6.67 8.96
C GLN A 32 -13.61 -6.07 9.38
N GLY A 33 -13.07 -5.10 8.63
CA GLY A 33 -11.70 -4.61 8.83
C GLY A 33 -10.64 -5.69 8.56
N PHE A 34 -9.46 -5.51 9.12
CA PHE A 34 -8.33 -6.43 8.99
C PHE A 34 -7.76 -6.76 10.38
N GLN A 35 -7.25 -7.97 10.53
CA GLN A 35 -6.53 -8.37 11.73
C GLN A 35 -5.14 -7.74 11.74
N LEU A 36 -4.60 -7.50 12.94
CA LEU A 36 -3.28 -6.89 13.09
C LEU A 36 -2.15 -7.66 12.36
N PRO A 37 -2.08 -9.01 12.40
CA PRO A 37 -1.06 -9.75 11.64
C PRO A 37 -1.11 -9.50 10.14
N THR A 38 -2.30 -9.32 9.55
CA THR A 38 -2.44 -8.96 8.13
C THR A 38 -1.75 -7.62 7.84
N LEU A 39 -1.96 -6.63 8.70
CA LEU A 39 -1.35 -5.31 8.55
C LEU A 39 0.16 -5.36 8.76
N GLN A 40 0.62 -6.12 9.75
CA GLN A 40 2.04 -6.32 10.03
C GLN A 40 2.77 -6.97 8.84
N LYS A 41 2.19 -8.01 8.24
CA LYS A 41 2.73 -8.67 7.04
C LYS A 41 2.82 -7.72 5.84
N LEU A 42 1.73 -7.02 5.52
CA LEU A 42 1.69 -6.08 4.39
C LEU A 42 2.71 -4.95 4.57
N THR A 43 2.73 -4.31 5.74
CA THR A 43 3.66 -3.20 5.98
C THR A 43 5.10 -3.67 6.06
N SER A 44 5.36 -4.89 6.56
CA SER A 44 6.71 -5.47 6.48
C SER A 44 7.18 -5.57 5.05
N LEU A 45 6.36 -6.12 4.15
CA LEU A 45 6.66 -6.23 2.73
C LEU A 45 6.99 -4.88 2.09
N LEU A 46 6.17 -3.85 2.39
CA LEU A 46 6.39 -2.51 1.87
C LEU A 46 7.72 -1.91 2.37
N PHE A 47 8.04 -2.09 3.65
CA PHE A 47 9.25 -1.54 4.27
C PHE A 47 10.55 -2.20 3.83
N VAL A 48 10.55 -3.52 3.58
CA VAL A 48 11.76 -4.23 3.14
C VAL A 48 12.13 -3.94 1.69
N GLY A 49 11.19 -3.43 0.88
CA GLY A 49 11.46 -3.14 -0.52
C GLY A 49 10.25 -3.08 -1.44
N GLY A 50 9.10 -3.60 -1.02
CA GLY A 50 7.91 -3.66 -1.84
C GLY A 50 7.46 -2.28 -2.34
N GLU A 51 7.53 -1.24 -1.51
CA GLU A 51 7.21 0.14 -1.91
C GLU A 51 8.12 0.60 -3.07
N LYS A 52 9.43 0.32 -2.99
CA LYS A 52 10.39 0.71 -4.04
C LYS A 52 10.21 -0.06 -5.34
N LEU A 53 9.82 -1.34 -5.27
CA LEU A 53 9.51 -2.11 -6.47
C LEU A 53 8.23 -1.58 -7.12
N LEU A 54 7.21 -1.22 -6.33
CA LEU A 54 5.96 -0.66 -6.83
C LEU A 54 6.14 0.76 -7.39
N ASP A 55 7.08 1.55 -6.88
CA ASP A 55 7.41 2.88 -7.42
C ASP A 55 7.76 2.84 -8.92
N GLU A 56 8.30 1.73 -9.43
CA GLU A 56 8.64 1.54 -10.85
C GLU A 56 7.43 1.67 -11.80
N VAL A 57 6.20 1.43 -11.31
CA VAL A 57 4.98 1.53 -12.14
C VAL A 57 4.31 2.90 -12.04
N HIS A 58 4.86 3.81 -11.25
CA HIS A 58 4.30 5.13 -11.00
C HIS A 58 5.17 6.21 -11.66
N PRO A 59 4.56 7.18 -12.37
CA PRO A 59 5.35 8.23 -13.02
C PRO A 59 5.99 9.15 -11.97
N ARG A 60 7.13 9.76 -12.32
CA ARG A 60 7.96 10.55 -11.39
C ARG A 60 7.18 11.66 -10.67
N HIS A 61 6.15 12.25 -11.27
CA HIS A 61 5.33 13.28 -10.61
C HIS A 61 4.47 12.75 -9.46
N ARG A 62 4.26 11.44 -9.36
CA ARG A 62 3.58 10.78 -8.23
C ARG A 62 4.55 10.41 -7.13
N LEU A 63 5.80 10.06 -7.48
CA LEU A 63 6.81 9.63 -6.51
C LEU A 63 7.17 10.77 -5.54
N GLY A 64 6.75 10.64 -4.29
CA GLY A 64 7.04 11.64 -3.26
C GLY A 64 6.21 12.93 -3.36
N ALA A 65 5.14 12.96 -4.16
CA ALA A 65 4.22 14.07 -4.19
C ALA A 65 3.54 14.28 -2.82
N PRO A 66 3.08 15.51 -2.48
CA PRO A 66 2.40 15.81 -1.20
C PRO A 66 1.19 14.91 -0.89
N PHE A 67 0.64 14.26 -1.92
CA PHE A 67 -0.56 13.44 -1.83
C PHE A 67 -0.28 11.92 -1.71
N CYS A 68 0.97 11.47 -1.86
CA CYS A 68 1.34 10.05 -1.81
C CYS A 68 2.83 9.83 -1.46
N HIS A 69 3.26 10.44 -0.37
CA HIS A 69 4.61 10.27 0.16
C HIS A 69 4.94 8.81 0.55
N PRO A 70 6.21 8.36 0.42
CA PRO A 70 6.60 7.01 0.83
C PRO A 70 6.36 6.77 2.33
N ILE A 71 5.73 5.65 2.68
CA ILE A 71 5.45 5.31 4.08
C ILE A 71 6.75 5.07 4.86
N THR A 72 7.79 4.60 4.17
CA THR A 72 9.11 4.30 4.73
C THR A 72 9.87 5.52 5.22
N THR A 73 9.44 6.73 4.84
CA THR A 73 10.14 7.99 5.19
C THR A 73 9.25 9.08 5.79
N LYS A 74 7.95 9.11 5.49
CA LYS A 74 7.06 10.23 5.85
C LYS A 74 6.00 9.93 6.92
N THR A 75 5.98 8.71 7.44
CA THR A 75 5.21 8.34 8.63
C THR A 75 6.01 8.58 9.92
N PHE A 76 5.35 8.54 11.09
CA PHE A 76 6.05 8.57 12.38
C PHE A 76 7.10 7.45 12.49
N LEU A 77 6.74 6.22 12.10
CA LEU A 77 7.63 5.08 12.02
C LEU A 77 8.74 5.28 10.98
N GLY A 78 8.36 5.76 9.79
CA GLY A 78 9.28 6.04 8.68
C GLY A 78 10.41 6.99 9.07
N ASN A 79 10.08 8.02 9.84
CA ASN A 79 11.00 9.08 10.25
C ASN A 79 11.68 8.84 11.61
N PHE A 80 11.52 7.66 12.23
CA PHE A 80 12.13 7.34 13.54
C PHE A 80 11.76 8.28 14.69
N VAL A 81 10.69 9.05 14.54
CA VAL A 81 10.20 9.93 15.60
C VAL A 81 9.30 9.10 16.50
N LEU A 82 9.92 8.26 17.33
CA LEU A 82 9.24 7.42 18.34
C LEU A 82 9.84 7.63 19.74
N ALA A 83 10.26 8.86 20.04
CA ALA A 83 10.69 9.23 21.39
C ALA A 83 9.56 8.95 22.40
N GLY A 84 9.83 8.09 23.38
CA GLY A 84 8.96 7.87 24.55
C GLY A 84 7.77 6.91 24.38
N ARG A 85 7.69 6.15 23.27
CA ARG A 85 6.70 5.06 23.12
C ARG A 85 7.45 3.76 22.85
N GLU A 86 8.04 3.20 23.89
CA GLU A 86 8.65 1.87 23.84
C GLU A 86 7.54 0.84 23.55
N PRO A 87 7.65 0.04 22.48
CA PRO A 87 6.77 -1.09 22.22
C PRO A 87 6.76 -2.02 23.43
N THR A 88 5.57 -2.48 23.81
CA THR A 88 5.38 -3.21 25.09
C THR A 88 5.11 -4.70 24.91
N ALA A 89 5.15 -5.21 23.67
CA ALA A 89 4.95 -6.63 23.38
C ALA A 89 6.30 -7.36 23.28
N THR A 90 6.35 -8.55 23.84
CA THR A 90 7.49 -9.47 23.67
C THR A 90 7.46 -10.02 22.25
N LEU A 91 8.59 -9.94 21.56
CA LEU A 91 8.77 -10.48 20.22
C LEU A 91 9.43 -11.86 20.32
N ASP A 92 8.98 -12.80 19.49
CA ASP A 92 9.76 -14.02 19.26
C ASP A 92 11.00 -13.63 18.43
N GLU A 93 12.14 -13.52 19.12
CA GLU A 93 13.40 -13.09 18.51
C GLU A 93 13.94 -14.12 17.52
N GLU A 94 13.68 -15.43 17.72
CA GLU A 94 14.15 -16.45 16.78
C GLU A 94 13.38 -16.35 15.48
N TRP A 95 12.05 -16.28 15.57
CA TRP A 95 11.17 -16.08 14.43
C TRP A 95 11.49 -14.76 13.69
N PHE A 96 11.63 -13.65 14.42
CA PHE A 96 11.87 -12.34 13.81
C PHE A 96 13.21 -12.30 13.06
N ASN A 97 14.25 -12.87 13.67
CA ASN A 97 15.58 -12.91 13.05
C ASN A 97 15.63 -13.83 11.84
N ARG A 98 14.75 -14.84 11.76
CA ARG A 98 14.61 -15.71 10.59
C ARG A 98 13.78 -15.05 9.48
N CYS A 99 12.61 -14.53 9.81
CA CYS A 99 11.63 -14.12 8.81
C CYS A 99 11.79 -12.67 8.33
N VAL A 100 12.36 -11.78 9.14
CA VAL A 100 12.21 -10.32 8.96
C VAL A 100 13.54 -9.57 8.97
N ALA A 101 14.44 -9.87 9.91
CA ALA A 101 15.73 -9.20 10.04
C ALA A 101 16.79 -9.51 8.95
N PRO A 102 16.80 -10.68 8.27
CA PRO A 102 17.90 -11.00 7.37
C PRO A 102 18.03 -9.97 6.27
N SER A 103 19.26 -9.51 6.05
CA SER A 103 19.63 -8.60 4.96
C SER A 103 19.02 -7.19 5.03
N GLN A 104 18.47 -6.77 6.19
CA GLN A 104 17.98 -5.41 6.39
C GLN A 104 19.07 -4.45 6.84
N THR A 105 18.90 -3.17 6.51
CA THR A 105 19.65 -2.11 7.19
C THR A 105 19.18 -2.03 8.65
N LEU A 106 20.06 -1.60 9.57
CA LEU A 106 19.71 -1.37 10.99
C LEU A 106 18.46 -0.52 11.15
N ARG A 107 18.28 0.44 10.22
CA ARG A 107 17.09 1.28 10.13
C ARG A 107 15.85 0.41 9.84
N VAL A 108 15.81 -0.28 8.71
CA VAL A 108 14.64 -1.07 8.32
C VAL A 108 14.32 -2.15 9.37
N GLU A 109 15.33 -2.81 9.94
CA GLU A 109 15.14 -3.77 11.03
C GLU A 109 14.42 -3.15 12.24
N ALA A 110 14.87 -1.99 12.71
CA ALA A 110 14.25 -1.31 13.84
C ALA A 110 12.79 -0.91 13.56
N GLN A 111 12.46 -0.55 12.32
CA GLN A 111 11.07 -0.25 11.91
C GLN A 111 10.21 -1.50 11.91
N LEU A 112 10.73 -2.61 11.38
CA LEU A 112 10.05 -3.90 11.35
C LEU A 112 9.81 -4.43 12.76
N ARG A 113 10.78 -4.28 13.66
CA ARG A 113 10.62 -4.65 15.07
C ARG A 113 9.43 -3.91 15.69
N ARG A 114 9.32 -2.60 15.46
CA ARG A 114 8.19 -1.79 15.93
C ARG A 114 6.86 -2.20 15.32
N ILE A 115 6.83 -2.54 14.04
CA ILE A 115 5.64 -3.10 13.36
C ILE A 115 5.15 -4.34 14.08
N TRP A 116 6.05 -5.30 14.34
CA TRP A 116 5.70 -6.58 14.96
C TRP A 116 5.41 -6.50 16.45
N GLN A 117 5.87 -5.45 17.12
CA GLN A 117 5.56 -5.20 18.52
C GLN A 117 4.29 -4.38 18.77
N ALA A 118 3.61 -3.90 17.72
CA ALA A 118 2.30 -3.28 17.85
C ALA A 118 1.32 -4.26 18.52
N LYS A 119 0.48 -3.78 19.45
CA LYS A 119 -0.51 -4.63 20.16
C LYS A 119 -1.90 -4.54 19.57
N THR A 120 -2.21 -3.42 18.92
CA THR A 120 -3.55 -3.13 18.41
C THR A 120 -3.48 -2.51 17.03
N VAL A 121 -4.57 -2.65 16.27
CA VAL A 121 -4.74 -1.96 14.98
C VAL A 121 -4.62 -0.44 15.14
N ASP A 122 -5.16 0.13 16.23
CA ASP A 122 -5.08 1.58 16.46
C ASP A 122 -3.65 2.06 16.72
N GLU A 123 -2.88 1.33 17.54
CA GLU A 123 -1.45 1.62 17.75
C GLU A 123 -0.67 1.52 16.44
N PHE A 124 -0.94 0.47 15.67
CA PHE A 124 -0.32 0.25 14.36
C PHE A 124 -0.61 1.41 13.39
N CYS A 125 -1.88 1.82 13.25
CA CYS A 125 -2.26 2.93 12.39
C CYS A 125 -1.57 4.22 12.81
N ARG A 126 -1.53 4.53 14.12
CA ARG A 126 -0.86 5.74 14.65
C ARG A 126 0.63 5.80 14.33
N MET A 127 1.32 4.66 14.26
CA MET A 127 2.72 4.61 13.84
C MET A 127 2.90 4.94 12.36
N LEU A 128 1.88 4.67 11.54
CA LEU A 128 1.87 4.89 10.10
C LEU A 128 1.16 6.19 9.69
N ASP A 129 0.69 6.99 10.65
CA ASP A 129 0.14 8.31 10.34
C ASP A 129 1.22 9.20 9.69
N PRO A 130 0.87 9.98 8.66
CA PRO A 130 1.78 10.94 8.05
C PRO A 130 2.09 12.06 9.03
N ARG A 131 3.33 12.56 9.02
CA ARG A 131 3.68 13.80 9.74
C ARG A 131 3.12 15.05 9.05
N GLU A 132 3.07 14.99 7.72
CA GLU A 132 2.62 16.06 6.84
C GLU A 132 2.14 15.43 5.53
N GLY A 133 1.13 16.05 4.93
CA GLY A 133 0.55 15.59 3.67
C GLY A 133 -0.08 14.21 3.80
N ASN A 134 -0.05 13.47 2.71
CA ASN A 134 -0.63 12.14 2.59
C ASN A 134 0.44 11.14 2.18
N VAL A 135 0.31 9.91 2.67
CA VAL A 135 1.20 8.80 2.31
C VAL A 135 0.64 7.94 1.18
N ALA A 136 1.54 7.25 0.48
CA ALA A 136 1.28 6.32 -0.60
C ALA A 136 0.33 5.18 -0.20
N TYR A 137 0.48 4.69 1.02
CA TYR A 137 -0.34 3.62 1.60
C TYR A 137 -0.92 4.13 2.93
N SER A 138 -2.22 4.41 2.95
CA SER A 138 -2.89 4.90 4.15
C SER A 138 -3.67 3.81 4.85
N PHE A 139 -3.43 3.68 6.16
CA PHE A 139 -4.14 2.77 7.06
C PHE A 139 -5.13 3.51 7.97
N ALA A 140 -5.29 4.82 7.76
CA ALA A 140 -6.08 5.71 8.61
C ALA A 140 -7.53 5.20 8.77
N GLY A 141 -8.15 4.79 7.65
CA GLY A 141 -9.53 4.28 7.62
C GLY A 141 -9.76 2.97 8.40
N LEU A 142 -8.73 2.37 8.98
CA LEU A 142 -8.83 1.22 9.88
C LEU A 142 -8.89 1.62 11.37
N SER A 143 -8.50 2.86 11.72
CA SER A 143 -8.50 3.33 13.09
C SER A 143 -9.94 3.38 13.64
N PRO A 144 -10.19 2.88 14.87
CA PRO A 144 -11.45 3.09 15.57
C PRO A 144 -11.84 4.57 15.68
N ARG A 145 -10.87 5.49 15.88
CA ARG A 145 -11.12 6.93 16.03
C ARG A 145 -11.72 7.55 14.77
N GLU A 146 -11.22 7.16 13.60
CA GLU A 146 -11.77 7.68 12.35
C GLU A 146 -13.18 7.12 12.07
N ARG A 147 -13.47 5.91 12.55
CA ARG A 147 -14.80 5.30 12.42
C ARG A 147 -15.84 5.97 13.32
N GLU A 148 -15.47 6.37 14.52
CA GLU A 148 -16.34 7.12 15.44
C GLU A 148 -16.63 8.53 14.89
N ASN A 149 -15.63 9.21 14.32
CA ASN A 149 -15.84 10.53 13.71
C ASN A 149 -16.68 10.46 12.41
N ALA A 150 -16.62 9.35 11.66
CA ALA A 150 -17.39 9.18 10.44
C ALA A 150 -18.91 9.02 10.68
N THR A 151 -19.32 8.63 11.89
CA THR A 151 -20.73 8.52 12.27
C THR A 151 -21.37 9.84 12.71
N ASP A 152 -20.57 10.89 12.92
CA ASP A 152 -21.01 12.18 13.48
C ASP A 152 -21.25 13.28 12.41
N ILE A 153 -21.12 12.98 11.11
CA ILE A 153 -21.44 13.95 10.06
C ILE A 153 -22.97 14.00 9.89
N PRO A 154 -23.64 15.14 10.17
CA PRO A 154 -25.08 15.27 9.97
C PRO A 154 -25.40 15.16 8.47
N ASN A 155 -26.39 14.31 8.15
CA ASN A 155 -26.94 14.16 6.80
C ASN A 155 -27.33 15.53 6.20
N SER A 156 -26.54 16.04 5.26
CA SER A 156 -26.92 17.20 4.44
C SER A 156 -27.75 16.83 3.21
N SER A 157 -28.06 15.55 3.02
CA SER A 157 -28.97 15.08 1.98
C SER A 157 -30.14 14.33 2.63
N GLY A 158 -31.27 15.03 2.73
CA GLY A 158 -32.53 14.45 3.18
C GLY A 158 -32.98 13.28 2.31
N VAL A 159 -33.78 12.41 2.93
CA VAL A 159 -34.45 11.21 2.40
C VAL A 159 -33.67 9.89 2.57
N GLY A 160 -33.92 9.21 3.69
CA GLY A 160 -34.15 7.77 3.73
C GLY A 160 -32.97 6.80 3.60
N GLU A 161 -31.71 7.22 3.66
CA GLU A 161 -30.58 6.28 3.60
C GLU A 161 -30.23 5.69 4.99
N GLU A 162 -30.03 4.37 5.02
CA GLU A 162 -29.49 3.64 6.18
C GLU A 162 -28.21 4.32 6.70
N PRO A 163 -27.94 4.28 8.02
CA PRO A 163 -26.72 4.88 8.59
C PRO A 163 -25.48 4.35 7.84
N LYS A 164 -24.66 5.27 7.32
CA LYS A 164 -23.41 4.93 6.61
C LYS A 164 -22.46 4.24 7.58
N VAL A 165 -22.49 2.92 7.60
CA VAL A 165 -21.48 2.14 8.31
C VAL A 165 -20.14 2.36 7.60
N ALA A 166 -19.20 3.00 8.29
CA ALA A 166 -17.85 3.22 7.79
C ALA A 166 -17.24 1.88 7.37
N LYS A 167 -16.83 1.77 6.10
CA LYS A 167 -16.19 0.57 5.56
C LYS A 167 -14.67 0.71 5.72
N PRO A 168 -14.03 -0.01 6.64
CA PRO A 168 -12.59 0.09 6.85
C PRO A 168 -11.82 -0.37 5.61
N THR A 169 -10.94 0.49 5.10
CA THR A 169 -10.12 0.23 3.91
C THR A 169 -8.67 0.63 4.12
N ILE A 170 -7.78 -0.04 3.40
CA ILE A 170 -6.41 0.42 3.14
C ILE A 170 -6.43 1.19 1.81
N GLU A 171 -5.85 2.38 1.78
CA GLU A 171 -5.83 3.24 0.59
C GLU A 171 -4.47 3.22 -0.10
N PHE A 172 -4.47 2.93 -1.39
CA PHE A 172 -3.31 2.93 -2.27
C PHE A 172 -3.39 4.18 -3.17
N ARG A 173 -2.54 5.18 -2.90
CA ARG A 173 -2.68 6.54 -3.43
C ARG A 173 -1.67 6.92 -4.53
N GLN A 174 -0.76 6.02 -4.89
CA GLN A 174 0.31 6.32 -5.86
C GLN A 174 -0.15 6.29 -7.32
N GLY A 175 -1.31 5.71 -7.60
CA GLY A 175 -1.82 5.54 -8.96
C GLY A 175 -1.93 6.85 -9.73
N ASP A 176 -1.46 6.83 -10.98
CA ASP A 176 -1.56 7.99 -11.86
C ASP A 176 -3.02 8.23 -12.27
N GLY A 177 -3.47 9.48 -12.18
CA GLY A 177 -4.84 9.84 -12.53
C GLY A 177 -5.09 9.94 -14.03
N ASN A 178 -4.04 10.02 -14.85
CA ASN A 178 -4.18 10.07 -16.30
C ASN A 178 -4.38 8.66 -16.89
N VAL A 179 -5.63 8.19 -16.82
CA VAL A 179 -6.04 6.87 -17.30
C VAL A 179 -6.07 6.75 -18.84
N VAL A 180 -5.92 7.86 -19.57
CA VAL A 180 -5.98 7.89 -21.04
C VAL A 180 -4.66 7.43 -21.67
N LEU A 181 -3.54 7.63 -20.97
CA LEU A 181 -2.21 7.24 -21.47
C LEU A 181 -1.98 5.72 -21.36
N ASP A 182 -2.75 5.02 -20.53
CA ASP A 182 -2.59 3.60 -20.28
C ASP A 182 -3.90 3.00 -19.76
N GLU A 183 -4.73 2.51 -20.68
CA GLU A 183 -6.06 2.00 -20.37
C GLU A 183 -6.03 0.69 -19.55
N LYS A 184 -4.92 -0.05 -19.60
CA LYS A 184 -4.77 -1.35 -18.93
C LYS A 184 -4.28 -1.19 -17.49
N TYR A 185 -3.51 -0.13 -17.23
CA TYR A 185 -2.95 0.13 -15.91
C TYR A 185 -3.96 0.21 -14.78
N PRO A 186 -5.10 0.94 -14.86
CA PRO A 186 -6.03 1.04 -13.74
C PRO A 186 -6.54 -0.32 -13.26
N VAL A 187 -6.88 -1.22 -14.19
CA VAL A 187 -7.35 -2.57 -13.85
C VAL A 187 -6.22 -3.42 -13.29
N ALA A 188 -5.02 -3.34 -13.87
CA ALA A 188 -3.85 -4.04 -13.36
C ALA A 188 -3.47 -3.56 -11.95
N TRP A 189 -3.52 -2.25 -11.69
CA TRP A 189 -3.25 -1.66 -10.38
C TRP A 189 -4.28 -2.06 -9.33
N ILE A 190 -5.58 -2.09 -9.69
CA ILE A 190 -6.62 -2.64 -8.79
C ILE A 190 -6.27 -4.08 -8.42
N LYS A 191 -5.98 -4.94 -9.41
CA LYS A 191 -5.62 -6.35 -9.17
C LYS A 191 -4.38 -6.46 -8.28
N THR A 192 -3.33 -5.66 -8.54
CA THR A 192 -2.13 -5.61 -7.70
C THR A 192 -2.43 -5.22 -6.26
N ALA A 193 -3.15 -4.12 -6.03
CA ALA A 193 -3.51 -3.65 -4.69
C ALA A 193 -4.34 -4.70 -3.93
N THR A 194 -5.29 -5.35 -4.60
CA THR A 194 -6.08 -6.43 -3.98
C THR A 194 -5.26 -7.68 -3.69
N SER A 195 -4.36 -8.07 -4.59
CA SER A 195 -3.48 -9.24 -4.40
C SER A 195 -2.49 -9.03 -3.25
N LEU A 196 -1.92 -7.83 -3.09
CA LEU A 196 -1.05 -7.49 -1.96
C LEU A 196 -1.75 -7.70 -0.61
N VAL A 197 -3.00 -7.24 -0.52
CA VAL A 197 -3.80 -7.40 0.71
C VAL A 197 -4.22 -8.85 0.90
N ALA A 198 -4.64 -9.55 -0.17
CA ALA A 198 -5.00 -10.97 -0.11
C ALA A 198 -3.81 -11.83 0.33
N TRP A 199 -2.63 -11.63 -0.25
CA TRP A 199 -1.39 -12.26 0.17
C TRP A 199 -1.14 -12.04 1.67
N ALA A 200 -1.25 -10.82 2.16
CA ALA A 200 -1.02 -10.54 3.58
C ALA A 200 -2.05 -11.20 4.52
N ILE A 201 -3.27 -11.50 4.04
CA ILE A 201 -4.27 -12.25 4.78
C ILE A 201 -3.88 -13.73 4.84
N ASP A 202 -3.56 -14.32 3.69
CA ASP A 202 -3.53 -15.78 3.51
C ASP A 202 -2.14 -16.40 3.64
N VAL A 203 -1.06 -15.61 3.51
CA VAL A 203 0.32 -16.14 3.50
C VAL A 203 0.67 -16.84 4.81
N ASP A 204 1.16 -18.07 4.71
CA ASP A 204 1.73 -18.80 5.85
C ASP A 204 3.12 -18.28 6.22
N GLU A 205 3.70 -18.82 7.29
CA GLU A 205 4.98 -18.35 7.81
C GLU A 205 6.15 -18.61 6.85
N ALA A 206 6.20 -19.78 6.22
CA ALA A 206 7.30 -20.17 5.35
C ALA A 206 7.29 -19.34 4.06
N SER A 207 6.12 -19.18 3.44
CA SER A 207 5.96 -18.29 2.28
C SER A 207 6.18 -16.82 2.65
N PHE A 208 5.82 -16.39 3.86
CA PHE A 208 6.09 -15.01 4.29
C PHE A 208 7.60 -14.75 4.39
N GLU A 209 8.35 -15.65 5.02
CA GLU A 209 9.81 -15.57 5.10
C GLU A 209 10.45 -15.47 3.71
N GLU A 210 10.08 -16.37 2.80
CA GLU A 210 10.62 -16.42 1.44
C GLU A 210 10.41 -15.10 0.71
N VAL A 211 9.17 -14.59 0.69
CA VAL A 211 8.82 -13.36 -0.04
C VAL A 211 9.50 -12.14 0.57
N ILE A 212 9.61 -12.06 1.90
CA ILE A 212 10.29 -10.94 2.58
C ILE A 212 11.78 -10.93 2.25
N GLN A 213 12.46 -12.07 2.36
CA GLN A 213 13.89 -12.18 2.09
C GLN A 213 14.19 -11.89 0.62
N GLU A 214 13.38 -12.39 -0.30
CA GLU A 214 13.56 -12.13 -1.72
C GLU A 214 13.30 -10.67 -2.09
N THR A 215 12.24 -10.07 -1.55
CA THR A 215 11.94 -8.65 -1.76
C THR A 215 13.10 -7.78 -1.30
N ALA A 216 13.67 -8.07 -0.13
CA ALA A 216 14.82 -7.35 0.43
C ALA A 216 16.07 -7.42 -0.45
N ARG A 217 16.36 -8.60 -1.02
CA ARG A 217 17.51 -8.81 -1.93
C ARG A 217 17.34 -8.09 -3.27
N ASN A 218 16.10 -7.80 -3.66
CA ASN A 218 15.76 -7.30 -5.00
C ASN A 218 15.53 -5.78 -5.09
N VAL A 219 15.77 -5.00 -4.03
CA VAL A 219 15.67 -3.53 -4.10
C VAL A 219 16.81 -2.94 -4.97
N PRO A 220 16.54 -2.16 -6.05
CA PRO A 220 17.37 -2.23 -7.25
C PRO A 220 18.59 -1.29 -7.26
N PRO A 221 19.65 -1.67 -8.02
CA PRO A 221 20.17 -0.74 -9.02
C PRO A 221 20.15 -1.24 -10.48
N SER A 222 19.81 -2.51 -10.77
CA SER A 222 19.63 -3.04 -12.14
C SER A 222 18.55 -4.14 -12.20
N GLY A 223 17.96 -4.36 -13.39
CA GLY A 223 16.96 -5.41 -13.64
C GLY A 223 15.56 -5.16 -13.09
N ALA A 224 15.13 -3.88 -13.00
CA ALA A 224 13.90 -3.48 -12.34
C ALA A 224 12.64 -4.22 -12.83
N GLN A 225 12.53 -4.47 -14.13
CA GLN A 225 11.37 -5.15 -14.73
C GLN A 225 11.23 -6.62 -14.30
N GLU A 226 12.34 -7.36 -14.32
CA GLU A 226 12.35 -8.77 -13.89
C GLU A 226 12.05 -8.87 -12.40
N LYS A 227 12.68 -8.02 -11.59
CA LYS A 227 12.46 -7.95 -10.14
C LYS A 227 11.03 -7.58 -9.79
N LEU A 228 10.44 -6.62 -10.49
CA LEU A 228 9.04 -6.25 -10.36
C LEU A 228 8.13 -7.42 -10.75
N SER A 229 8.40 -8.10 -11.88
CA SER A 229 7.62 -9.25 -12.34
C SER A 229 7.61 -10.37 -11.29
N THR A 230 8.79 -10.74 -10.78
CA THR A 230 8.96 -11.76 -9.75
C THR A 230 8.22 -11.38 -8.47
N PHE A 231 8.41 -10.14 -7.98
CA PHE A 231 7.70 -9.63 -6.81
C PHE A 231 6.18 -9.70 -6.95
N LEU A 232 5.64 -9.23 -8.08
CA LEU A 232 4.19 -9.25 -8.32
C LEU A 232 3.65 -10.68 -8.35
N LYS A 233 4.39 -11.63 -8.93
CA LYS A 233 4.00 -13.05 -8.94
C LYS A 233 4.00 -13.66 -7.54
N HIS A 234 5.00 -13.33 -6.73
CA HIS A 234 5.13 -13.86 -5.36
C HIS A 234 4.04 -13.37 -4.40
N VAL A 235 3.47 -12.19 -4.66
CA VAL A 235 2.29 -11.69 -3.94
C VAL A 235 0.97 -12.07 -4.61
N GLY A 236 0.99 -13.01 -5.57
CA GLY A 236 -0.20 -13.58 -6.19
C GLY A 236 -0.91 -12.68 -7.20
N VAL A 237 -0.20 -11.76 -7.86
CA VAL A 237 -0.76 -11.02 -9.00
C VAL A 237 -0.80 -11.92 -10.23
N SER A 238 -1.98 -12.04 -10.86
CA SER A 238 -2.16 -12.82 -12.09
C SER A 238 -1.31 -12.29 -13.25
N ASP A 239 -0.86 -13.16 -14.16
CA ASP A 239 -0.09 -12.76 -15.35
C ASP A 239 -0.79 -11.67 -16.19
N GLU A 240 -2.13 -11.70 -16.27
CA GLU A 240 -2.93 -10.67 -16.94
C GLU A 240 -2.71 -9.25 -16.39
N ALA A 241 -2.33 -9.12 -15.11
CA ALA A 241 -2.03 -7.85 -14.45
C ALA A 241 -0.52 -7.60 -14.33
N VAL A 242 0.31 -8.64 -14.22
CA VAL A 242 1.77 -8.51 -14.20
C VAL A 242 2.26 -7.90 -15.52
N VAL A 243 1.79 -8.39 -16.67
CA VAL A 243 2.27 -7.92 -17.98
C VAL A 243 2.05 -6.43 -18.20
N PRO A 244 0.84 -5.86 -17.99
CA PRO A 244 0.63 -4.41 -18.05
C PRO A 244 1.52 -3.62 -17.09
N MET A 245 1.70 -4.09 -15.84
CA MET A 245 2.51 -3.40 -14.84
C MET A 245 3.99 -3.34 -15.23
N VAL A 246 4.55 -4.45 -15.71
CA VAL A 246 5.95 -4.52 -16.16
C VAL A 246 6.16 -3.68 -17.43
N ASN A 247 5.24 -3.74 -18.40
CA ASN A 247 5.29 -2.92 -19.61
C ASN A 247 5.23 -1.42 -19.27
N ARG A 248 4.39 -1.06 -18.30
CA ARG A 248 4.30 0.32 -17.81
C ARG A 248 5.62 0.76 -17.20
N ALA A 249 6.19 -0.02 -16.29
CA ALA A 249 7.50 0.29 -15.70
C ALA A 249 8.59 0.47 -16.78
N ALA A 250 8.57 -0.38 -17.82
CA ALA A 250 9.47 -0.23 -18.96
C ALA A 250 9.31 1.11 -19.68
N SER A 251 8.06 1.52 -19.93
CA SER A 251 7.75 2.77 -20.64
C SER A 251 8.15 4.02 -19.84
N LEU A 252 8.04 3.98 -18.51
CA LEU A 252 8.38 5.09 -17.62
C LEU A 252 9.90 5.27 -17.44
N ASN A 253 10.66 4.18 -17.53
CA ASN A 253 12.12 4.19 -17.37
C ASN A 253 12.89 4.36 -18.69
N GLY A 254 12.23 4.13 -19.83
CA GLY A 254 12.79 4.39 -21.16
C GLY A 254 12.62 5.83 -21.66
N ALA A 255 11.96 6.70 -20.88
CA ALA A 255 11.70 8.11 -21.15
C ALA A 255 12.57 9.03 -20.28
#